data_AF-A0A9P1M2G6-F1
#
_entry.id   AF-A0A9P1M2G6-F1
#
_cell.length_a   1.000
_cell.length_b   1.000
_cell.length_c   1.000
_cell.angle_alpha   90.00
_cell.angle_beta   90.00
_cell.angle_gamma   90.00
#
_symmetry.space_group_name_H-M   'P 1'
#
loop_
_entity.id
_entity.type
_entity.pdbx_description
1 polymer ?
#
loop_
_entity_poly.entity_id
_entity_poly.type
_entity_poly.pdbx_seq_one_letter_code
_entity_poly.pdbx_strand_id
1 'polypeptide(L)'
;KIWGMQHVASSRANNSSSSIRVPPGPCVAVLQGKLDAITGPSMMFGGFAYNGISFLFRSGAVLGPTYVVGMAASFCSALYLTFTSAIIDFNLARLSPKAKEGFAAMLGETLIYARRSYALCLAMFMMAFTVMGYIKLWDYGSPLSEQGPLGWKYGILQLIGGLLGLLSLWRLRHTIRLEASRLNEAPKEGEGAMGSQGPSLCKVRQMLAHAKLGSSSTAFQVGNVFYEVLFSGVNLHDPAANFAYFGFAVTTLVLGSIALMISCELFFSIEELSDGLKCVLAERLTIHFRLIRILYMASLISWLCSMFFSSEVKYPELWWASFSWSCCGLVVLTGACVWMRSAMGFFSFSEMRSDSSLEEASDDS
;
A
#
# COMPACT_ATOMS: atom_id res chain seq x y z
N LYS A 1 20.48 -1.08 6.63
CA LYS A 1 21.02 -0.55 7.92
C LYS A 1 20.07 0.46 8.59
N ILE A 2 19.52 1.45 7.88
CA ILE A 2 18.60 2.47 8.44
C ILE A 2 17.24 1.87 8.89
N TRP A 3 16.63 1.00 8.08
CA TRP A 3 15.37 0.33 8.43
C TRP A 3 15.48 -0.62 9.64
N GLY A 4 16.63 -1.28 9.79
CA GLY A 4 16.92 -2.10 10.98
C GLY A 4 17.04 -1.26 12.25
N MET A 5 17.51 -0.01 12.15
CA MET A 5 17.60 0.90 13.29
C MET A 5 16.23 1.43 13.73
N GLN A 6 15.27 1.64 12.81
CA GLN A 6 13.89 1.99 13.18
C GLN A 6 13.17 0.84 13.90
N HIS A 7 13.24 -0.38 13.39
CA HIS A 7 12.63 -1.53 14.06
C HIS A 7 13.28 -1.83 15.42
N VAL A 8 14.60 -1.68 15.55
CA VAL A 8 15.31 -1.85 16.82
C VAL A 8 15.04 -0.70 17.78
N ALA A 9 14.85 0.54 17.32
CA ALA A 9 14.45 1.66 18.17
C ALA A 9 13.01 1.49 18.70
N SER A 10 12.06 1.08 17.84
CA SER A 10 10.69 0.76 18.26
C SER A 10 10.64 -0.45 19.21
N SER A 11 11.52 -1.45 19.02
CA SER A 11 11.59 -2.64 19.87
C SER A 11 12.32 -2.39 21.20
N ARG A 12 13.39 -1.57 21.22
CA ARG A 12 14.09 -1.19 22.45
C ARG A 12 13.26 -0.23 23.30
N ALA A 13 12.51 0.69 22.69
CA ALA A 13 11.56 1.54 23.42
C ALA A 13 10.46 0.72 24.12
N ASN A 14 10.15 -0.50 23.64
CA ASN A 14 9.21 -1.40 24.29
C ASN A 14 9.79 -2.23 25.44
N ASN A 15 11.12 -2.41 25.51
CA ASN A 15 11.74 -3.30 26.50
C ASN A 15 12.43 -2.58 27.68
N SER A 16 12.69 -1.28 27.61
CA SER A 16 13.49 -0.59 28.65
C SER A 16 12.69 0.22 29.68
N SER A 17 11.37 0.07 29.75
CA SER A 17 10.59 0.68 30.84
C SER A 17 9.36 -0.17 31.17
N SER A 18 9.49 -0.98 32.23
CA SER A 18 8.37 -1.53 32.99
C SER A 18 7.65 -0.43 33.82
N SER A 19 7.56 0.77 33.26
CA SER A 19 6.60 1.78 33.69
C SER A 19 5.26 1.27 33.23
N ILE A 20 4.32 1.18 34.17
CA ILE A 20 2.91 0.87 33.92
C ILE A 20 2.43 1.82 32.80
N ARG A 21 2.42 1.34 31.55
CA ARG A 21 1.91 2.12 30.42
C ARG A 21 0.41 2.17 30.59
N VAL A 22 -0.07 3.30 31.07
CA VAL A 22 -1.49 3.64 30.95
C VAL A 22 -1.83 3.54 29.46
N PRO A 23 -2.79 2.70 29.06
CA PRO A 23 -3.16 2.56 27.66
C PRO A 23 -3.54 3.94 27.11
N PRO A 24 -3.14 4.28 25.87
CA PRO A 24 -3.54 5.53 25.25
C PRO A 24 -5.07 5.60 25.22
N GLY A 25 -5.62 6.79 25.44
CA GLY A 25 -7.05 6.97 25.29
C GLY A 25 -7.47 6.84 23.81
N PRO A 26 -8.79 6.78 23.57
CA PRO A 26 -9.35 6.38 22.29
C PRO A 26 -8.95 7.32 21.16
N CYS A 27 -8.86 8.64 21.39
CA CYS A 27 -8.52 9.60 20.33
C CYS A 27 -7.06 9.47 19.90
N VAL A 28 -6.15 9.26 20.86
CA VAL A 28 -4.72 9.09 20.58
C VAL A 28 -4.47 7.81 19.79
N ALA A 29 -5.14 6.70 20.16
CA ALA A 29 -5.01 5.43 19.46
C ALA A 29 -5.49 5.53 17.99
N VAL A 30 -6.63 6.20 17.76
CA VAL A 30 -7.15 6.45 16.41
C VAL A 30 -6.20 7.33 15.59
N LEU A 31 -5.69 8.41 16.19
CA LEU A 31 -4.73 9.32 15.55
C LEU A 31 -3.46 8.57 15.12
N GLN A 32 -2.85 7.81 16.03
CA GLN A 32 -1.64 7.02 15.74
C GLN A 32 -1.89 5.95 14.68
N GLY A 33 -3.04 5.27 14.76
CA GLY A 33 -3.44 4.31 13.74
C GLY A 33 -3.48 4.94 12.34
N LYS A 34 -4.08 6.14 12.22
CA LYS A 34 -4.19 6.88 10.96
C LYS A 34 -2.83 7.31 10.43
N LEU A 35 -1.97 7.84 11.30
CA LEU A 35 -0.61 8.26 10.93
C LEU A 35 0.24 7.08 10.47
N ASP A 36 0.26 5.98 11.23
CA ASP A 36 1.03 4.81 10.86
C ASP A 36 0.59 4.21 9.51
N ALA A 37 -0.70 4.28 9.19
CA ALA A 37 -1.25 3.76 7.94
C ALA A 37 -0.73 4.50 6.69
N ILE A 38 -0.28 5.75 6.84
CA ILE A 38 0.22 6.59 5.75
C ILE A 38 1.73 6.83 5.81
N THR A 39 2.32 7.00 7.00
CA THR A 39 3.72 7.44 7.15
C THR A 39 4.69 6.42 6.58
N GLY A 40 4.54 5.13 6.92
CA GLY A 40 5.42 4.06 6.44
C GLY A 40 5.45 3.97 4.90
N PRO A 41 4.30 3.74 4.25
CA PRO A 41 4.21 3.76 2.79
C PRO A 41 4.72 5.08 2.16
N SER A 42 4.33 6.24 2.70
CA SER A 42 4.76 7.54 2.18
C SER A 42 6.28 7.70 2.19
N MET A 43 6.93 7.31 3.30
CA MET A 43 8.37 7.40 3.43
C MET A 43 9.09 6.55 2.36
N MET A 44 8.56 5.36 2.07
CA MET A 44 9.07 4.52 0.98
C MET A 44 8.93 5.21 -0.38
N PHE A 45 7.74 5.70 -0.73
CA PHE A 45 7.52 6.45 -1.98
C PHE A 45 8.36 7.72 -2.09
N GLY A 46 8.57 8.44 -0.97
CA GLY A 46 9.50 9.56 -0.91
C GLY A 46 10.92 9.15 -1.28
N GLY A 47 11.43 8.05 -0.70
CA GLY A 47 12.74 7.50 -1.06
C GLY A 47 12.83 7.09 -2.54
N PHE A 48 11.78 6.45 -3.07
CA PHE A 48 11.70 6.08 -4.48
C PHE A 48 11.70 7.28 -5.41
N ALA A 49 10.89 8.30 -5.09
CA ALA A 49 10.81 9.53 -5.85
C ALA A 49 12.12 10.32 -5.83
N TYR A 50 12.77 10.43 -4.67
CA TYR A 50 14.08 11.09 -4.54
C TYR A 50 15.12 10.45 -5.45
N ASN A 51 15.31 9.13 -5.34
CA ASN A 51 16.26 8.40 -6.18
C ASN A 51 15.84 8.41 -7.66
N GLY A 52 14.54 8.43 -7.94
CA GLY A 52 13.99 8.53 -9.29
C GLY A 52 14.34 9.84 -10.00
N ILE A 53 14.49 10.95 -9.26
CA ILE A 53 14.94 12.24 -9.83
C ILE A 53 16.44 12.21 -10.13
N SER A 54 17.23 11.55 -9.28
CA SER A 54 18.69 11.47 -9.41
C SER A 54 19.18 10.55 -10.54
N PHE A 55 18.28 9.97 -11.33
CA PHE A 55 18.63 9.02 -12.38
C PHE A 55 18.97 9.68 -13.72
N LEU A 56 19.80 8.99 -14.52
CA LEU A 56 20.22 9.44 -15.85
C LEU A 56 19.07 9.27 -16.85
N PHE A 57 18.41 10.38 -17.17
CA PHE A 57 17.45 10.45 -18.28
C PHE A 57 18.13 10.97 -19.55
N ARG A 58 17.48 10.74 -20.69
CA ARG A 58 17.89 11.34 -21.96
C ARG A 58 17.91 12.87 -21.83
N SER A 59 19.09 13.48 -22.01
CA SER A 59 19.22 14.93 -22.04
C SER A 59 18.38 15.52 -23.18
N GLY A 60 17.45 16.41 -22.86
CA GLY A 60 16.57 17.06 -23.83
C GLY A 60 15.26 16.33 -24.14
N ALA A 61 14.90 15.27 -23.40
CA ALA A 61 13.58 14.65 -23.56
C ALA A 61 12.46 15.63 -23.16
N VAL A 62 11.49 15.85 -24.06
CA VAL A 62 10.42 16.86 -23.92
C VAL A 62 9.59 16.66 -22.64
N LEU A 63 9.37 15.42 -22.23
CA LEU A 63 8.59 15.08 -21.02
C LEU A 63 9.44 15.06 -19.73
N GLY A 64 10.73 15.37 -19.80
CA GLY A 64 11.63 15.41 -18.65
C GLY A 64 11.14 16.33 -17.53
N PRO A 65 10.75 17.59 -17.82
CA PRO A 65 10.20 18.49 -16.81
C PRO A 65 8.95 17.93 -16.12
N THR A 66 8.03 17.32 -16.87
CA THR A 66 6.81 16.71 -16.30
C THR A 66 7.14 15.59 -15.33
N TYR A 67 8.08 14.71 -15.68
CA TYR A 67 8.55 13.66 -14.78
C TYR A 67 9.16 14.22 -13.50
N VAL A 68 10.06 15.21 -13.62
CA VAL A 68 10.74 15.83 -12.47
C VAL A 68 9.73 16.49 -11.53
N VAL A 69 8.77 17.24 -12.07
CA VAL A 69 7.70 17.85 -11.27
C VAL A 69 6.86 16.78 -10.57
N GLY A 70 6.52 15.69 -11.27
CA GLY A 70 5.78 14.55 -10.71
C GLY A 70 6.49 13.91 -9.52
N MET A 71 7.76 13.53 -9.70
CA MET A 71 8.56 12.93 -8.64
C MET A 71 8.84 13.92 -7.49
N ALA A 72 9.13 15.19 -7.79
CA ALA A 72 9.37 16.20 -6.76
C ALA A 72 8.12 16.44 -5.90
N ALA A 73 6.95 16.56 -6.53
CA ALA A 73 5.68 16.70 -5.80
C ALA A 73 5.37 15.47 -4.94
N SER A 74 5.66 14.26 -5.45
CA SER A 74 5.53 13.01 -4.69
C SER A 74 6.46 13.01 -3.47
N PHE A 75 7.73 13.37 -3.65
CA PHE A 75 8.73 13.47 -2.59
C PHE A 75 8.35 14.52 -1.53
N CYS A 76 7.97 15.73 -1.94
CA CYS A 76 7.55 16.79 -1.02
C CYS A 76 6.31 16.38 -0.22
N SER A 77 5.34 15.70 -0.85
CA SER A 77 4.16 15.17 -0.16
C SER A 77 4.53 14.10 0.88
N ALA A 78 5.47 13.21 0.55
CA ALA A 78 5.97 12.20 1.48
C ALA A 78 6.73 12.82 2.67
N LEU A 79 7.57 13.84 2.41
CA LEU A 79 8.26 14.58 3.46
C LEU A 79 7.26 15.30 4.37
N TYR A 80 6.26 15.97 3.81
CA TYR A 80 5.20 16.62 4.57
C TYR A 80 4.56 15.63 5.55
N LEU A 81 4.14 14.45 5.08
CA LEU A 81 3.51 13.42 5.92
C LEU A 81 4.45 12.92 7.03
N THR A 82 5.72 12.69 6.68
CA THR A 82 6.73 12.23 7.63
C THR A 82 6.99 13.26 8.73
N PHE A 83 7.14 14.55 8.35
CA PHE A 83 7.32 15.63 9.32
C PHE A 83 6.07 15.86 10.16
N THR A 84 4.87 15.83 9.56
CA THR A 84 3.61 15.93 10.30
C THR A 84 3.50 14.82 11.35
N SER A 85 3.80 13.57 10.98
CA SER A 85 3.81 12.44 11.91
C SER A 85 4.81 12.67 13.06
N ALA A 86 6.06 13.03 12.73
CA ALA A 86 7.10 13.26 13.73
C ALA A 86 6.78 14.42 14.69
N ILE A 87 6.21 15.51 14.18
CA ILE A 87 5.78 16.66 14.99
C ILE A 87 4.65 16.23 15.93
N ILE A 88 3.66 15.47 15.45
CA ILE A 88 2.55 14.98 16.28
C ILE A 88 3.09 14.06 17.38
N ASP A 89 3.95 13.10 17.03
CA ASP A 89 4.53 12.16 18.00
C ASP A 89 5.37 12.88 19.06
N PHE A 90 6.17 13.88 18.65
CA PHE A 90 6.96 14.69 19.57
C PHE A 90 6.07 15.46 20.55
N ASN A 91 4.97 16.06 20.09
CA ASN A 91 4.03 16.75 20.96
C ASN A 91 3.31 15.78 21.91
N LEU A 92 2.83 14.64 21.38
CA LEU A 92 2.20 13.59 22.20
C LEU A 92 3.14 13.03 23.26
N ALA A 93 4.44 12.98 23.03
CA ALA A 93 5.42 12.54 24.02
C ALA A 93 5.55 13.51 25.21
N ARG A 94 5.30 14.82 25.00
CA ARG A 94 5.48 15.87 26.01
C ARG A 94 4.23 16.21 26.82
N LEU A 95 3.05 15.86 26.31
CA LEU A 95 1.77 16.20 26.94
C LEU A 95 1.39 15.22 28.05
N SER A 96 0.66 15.69 29.07
CA SER A 96 0.02 14.83 30.07
C SER A 96 -1.08 13.97 29.42
N PRO A 97 -1.46 12.80 29.98
CA PRO A 97 -2.46 11.92 29.35
C PRO A 97 -3.77 12.63 28.97
N LYS A 98 -4.31 13.49 29.86
CA LYS A 98 -5.52 14.29 29.57
C LYS A 98 -5.30 15.29 28.44
N ALA A 99 -4.14 15.93 28.37
CA ALA A 99 -3.81 16.87 27.31
C ALA A 99 -3.58 16.17 25.96
N LYS A 100 -3.10 14.92 25.94
CA LYS A 100 -2.95 14.12 24.71
C LYS A 100 -4.29 13.88 24.03
N GLU A 101 -5.34 13.55 24.79
CA GLU A 101 -6.68 13.35 24.22
C GLU A 101 -7.25 14.65 23.62
N GLY A 102 -7.12 15.77 24.34
CA GLY A 102 -7.54 17.08 23.84
C GLY A 102 -6.77 17.49 22.58
N PHE A 103 -5.45 17.27 22.57
CA PHE A 103 -4.61 17.52 21.39
C PHE A 103 -5.00 16.63 20.21
N ALA A 104 -5.21 15.33 20.43
CA ALA A 104 -5.63 14.40 19.38
C ALA A 104 -6.99 14.76 18.78
N ALA A 105 -7.95 15.21 19.60
CA ALA A 105 -9.26 15.67 19.13
C ALA A 105 -9.16 16.93 18.26
N MET A 106 -8.19 17.83 18.51
CA MET A 106 -7.98 19.05 17.72
C MET A 106 -7.31 18.79 16.36
N LEU A 107 -6.68 17.63 16.15
CA LEU A 107 -5.94 17.32 14.92
C LEU A 107 -6.80 16.79 13.76
N GLY A 108 -8.13 16.82 13.88
CA GLY A 108 -9.05 16.33 12.85
C GLY A 108 -8.76 16.93 11.45
N GLU A 109 -8.67 18.25 11.35
CA GLU A 109 -8.37 18.94 10.08
C GLU A 109 -6.98 18.58 9.54
N THR A 110 -5.97 18.51 10.41
CA THR A 110 -4.61 18.10 10.02
C THR A 110 -4.59 16.71 9.38
N LEU A 111 -5.38 15.78 9.91
CA LEU A 111 -5.50 14.44 9.35
C LEU A 111 -6.21 14.41 7.99
N ILE A 112 -7.16 15.32 7.74
CA ILE A 112 -7.79 15.48 6.42
C ILE A 112 -6.73 15.92 5.40
N TYR A 113 -5.88 16.88 5.75
CA TYR A 113 -4.76 17.30 4.89
C TYR A 113 -3.76 16.17 4.69
N ALA A 114 -3.41 15.41 5.74
CA ALA A 114 -2.51 14.26 5.62
C ALA A 114 -3.07 13.19 4.65
N ARG A 115 -4.36 12.85 4.77
CA ARG A 115 -5.05 11.94 3.84
C ARG A 115 -5.00 12.45 2.39
N ARG A 116 -5.25 13.75 2.18
CA ARG A 116 -5.19 14.36 0.84
C ARG A 116 -3.77 14.35 0.26
N SER A 117 -2.77 14.67 1.08
CA SER A 117 -1.35 14.64 0.69
C SER A 117 -0.87 13.23 0.37
N TYR A 118 -1.35 12.19 1.06
CA TYR A 118 -1.04 10.80 0.71
C TYR A 118 -1.58 10.44 -0.68
N ALA A 119 -2.84 10.78 -0.94
CA ALA A 119 -3.44 10.54 -2.25
C ALA A 119 -2.72 11.31 -3.37
N LEU A 120 -2.29 12.55 -3.10
CA LEU A 120 -1.49 13.34 -4.01
C LEU A 120 -0.11 12.70 -4.25
N CYS A 121 0.55 12.19 -3.19
CA CYS A 121 1.83 11.51 -3.29
C CYS A 121 1.79 10.34 -4.29
N LEU A 122 0.79 9.46 -4.15
CA LEU A 122 0.58 8.33 -5.06
C LEU A 122 0.18 8.78 -6.48
N ALA A 123 -0.71 9.77 -6.60
CA ALA A 123 -1.14 10.27 -7.90
C ALA A 123 0.02 10.92 -8.68
N MET A 124 0.85 11.72 -8.03
CA MET A 124 2.01 12.36 -8.66
C MET A 124 3.09 11.35 -9.02
N PHE A 125 3.29 10.31 -8.18
CA PHE A 125 4.17 9.19 -8.52
C PHE A 125 3.69 8.45 -9.77
N MET A 126 2.40 8.10 -9.85
CA MET A 126 1.82 7.43 -11.02
C MET A 126 1.84 8.32 -12.28
N MET A 127 1.64 9.63 -12.13
CA MET A 127 1.78 10.59 -13.24
C MET A 127 3.21 10.62 -13.77
N ALA A 128 4.21 10.69 -12.90
CA ALA A 128 5.61 10.62 -13.30
C ALA A 128 5.92 9.28 -13.99
N PHE A 129 5.46 8.17 -13.42
CA PHE A 129 5.61 6.85 -14.01
C PHE A 129 5.02 6.74 -15.42
N THR A 130 3.86 7.37 -15.66
CA THR A 130 3.19 7.42 -16.97
C THR A 130 4.11 7.96 -18.08
N VAL A 131 4.93 8.96 -17.77
CA VAL A 131 5.80 9.62 -18.77
C VAL A 131 7.25 9.11 -18.75
N MET A 132 7.64 8.38 -17.70
CA MET A 132 9.02 7.89 -17.49
C MET A 132 9.55 7.10 -18.69
N GLY A 133 8.69 6.29 -19.32
CA GLY A 133 9.06 5.40 -20.40
C GLY A 133 9.55 6.12 -21.66
N TYR A 134 9.16 7.38 -21.86
CA TYR A 134 9.60 8.16 -23.01
C TYR A 134 10.91 8.91 -22.78
N ILE A 135 11.33 9.03 -21.52
CA ILE A 135 12.51 9.82 -21.12
C ILE A 135 13.66 8.98 -20.60
N LYS A 136 13.39 7.77 -20.09
CA LYS A 136 14.43 6.85 -19.62
C LYS A 136 15.34 6.40 -20.76
N LEU A 137 16.56 6.03 -20.39
CA LEU A 137 17.46 5.29 -21.26
C LEU A 137 17.00 3.82 -21.25
N TRP A 138 16.75 3.28 -22.44
CA TRP A 138 16.36 1.89 -22.63
C TRP A 138 17.54 1.00 -22.98
N ASP A 139 18.62 1.57 -23.50
CA ASP A 139 19.86 0.86 -23.73
C ASP A 139 21.02 1.79 -23.32
N TYR A 140 21.88 1.32 -22.42
CA TYR A 140 22.96 2.15 -21.88
C TYR A 140 24.17 2.23 -22.84
N GLY A 141 24.25 1.35 -23.84
CA GLY A 141 25.35 1.30 -24.80
C GLY A 141 25.15 2.15 -26.05
N SER A 142 23.91 2.52 -26.39
CA SER A 142 23.61 3.20 -27.65
C SER A 142 23.57 4.73 -27.55
N PRO A 143 23.84 5.45 -28.66
CA PRO A 143 23.70 6.90 -28.74
C PRO A 143 22.29 7.40 -28.39
N LEU A 144 22.19 8.64 -27.89
CA LEU A 144 20.92 9.27 -27.51
C LEU A 144 19.88 9.36 -28.65
N SER A 145 20.34 9.38 -29.91
CA SER A 145 19.49 9.37 -31.10
C SER A 145 18.70 8.07 -31.25
N GLU A 146 19.23 6.94 -30.78
CA GLU A 146 18.62 5.61 -30.89
C GLU A 146 17.63 5.33 -29.75
N GLN A 147 17.69 6.10 -28.66
CA GLN A 147 16.80 5.96 -27.51
C GLN A 147 15.35 6.39 -27.79
N GLY A 148 15.15 7.30 -28.75
CA GLY A 148 13.83 7.82 -29.13
C GLY A 148 12.87 6.72 -29.58
N PRO A 149 13.23 5.94 -30.61
CA PRO A 149 12.44 4.79 -31.08
C PRO A 149 12.13 3.77 -29.97
N LEU A 150 13.10 3.46 -29.10
CA LEU A 150 12.89 2.54 -27.98
C LEU A 150 11.89 3.08 -26.95
N GLY A 151 11.97 4.38 -26.66
CA GLY A 151 11.00 5.08 -25.82
C GLY A 151 9.58 5.02 -26.35
N TRP A 152 9.41 5.18 -27.67
CA TRP A 152 8.09 5.00 -28.30
C TRP A 152 7.59 3.56 -28.24
N LYS A 153 8.48 2.60 -28.50
CA LYS A 153 8.15 1.17 -28.57
C LYS A 153 7.74 0.61 -27.20
N TYR A 154 8.49 0.91 -26.14
CA TYR A 154 8.27 0.31 -24.81
C TYR A 154 7.62 1.26 -23.81
N GLY A 155 7.75 2.59 -24.01
CA GLY A 155 7.12 3.59 -23.14
C GLY A 155 5.59 3.54 -23.15
N ILE A 156 4.99 3.00 -24.21
CA ILE A 156 3.54 2.78 -24.31
C ILE A 156 2.98 1.90 -23.18
N LEU A 157 3.77 0.94 -22.68
CA LEU A 157 3.37 0.09 -21.56
C LEU A 157 3.15 0.92 -20.29
N GLN A 158 4.10 1.82 -19.99
CA GLN A 158 4.02 2.70 -18.83
C GLN A 158 2.94 3.78 -19.01
N LEU A 159 2.72 4.28 -20.22
CA LEU A 159 1.64 5.20 -20.53
C LEU A 159 0.28 4.58 -20.21
N ILE A 160 -0.01 3.41 -20.79
CA ILE A 160 -1.29 2.73 -20.61
C ILE A 160 -1.46 2.31 -19.15
N GLY A 161 -0.46 1.65 -18.56
CA GLY A 161 -0.51 1.22 -17.17
C GLY A 161 -0.67 2.39 -16.20
N GLY A 162 0.09 3.48 -16.40
CA GLY A 162 0.02 4.68 -15.58
C GLY A 162 -1.35 5.36 -15.62
N LEU A 163 -1.94 5.52 -16.81
CA LEU A 163 -3.29 6.07 -16.98
C LEU A 163 -4.37 5.18 -16.35
N LEU A 164 -4.29 3.86 -16.57
CA LEU A 164 -5.22 2.91 -15.94
C LEU A 164 -5.11 2.94 -14.42
N GLY A 165 -3.89 3.04 -13.90
CA GLY A 165 -3.64 3.21 -12.47
C GLY A 165 -4.26 4.49 -11.93
N LEU A 166 -3.99 5.65 -12.54
CA LEU A 166 -4.57 6.94 -12.14
C LEU A 166 -6.10 6.92 -12.14
N LEU A 167 -6.72 6.40 -13.20
CA LEU A 167 -8.17 6.28 -13.29
C LEU A 167 -8.74 5.37 -12.19
N SER A 168 -8.08 4.24 -11.93
CA SER A 168 -8.49 3.28 -10.90
C SER A 168 -8.36 3.87 -9.49
N LEU A 169 -7.25 4.58 -9.21
CA LEU A 169 -7.02 5.30 -7.97
C LEU A 169 -8.13 6.32 -7.70
N TRP A 170 -8.45 7.15 -8.71
CA TRP A 170 -9.51 8.16 -8.60
C TRP A 170 -10.88 7.51 -8.36
N ARG A 171 -11.25 6.51 -9.17
CA ARG A 171 -12.55 5.84 -9.08
C ARG A 171 -12.75 5.15 -7.74
N LEU A 172 -11.79 4.35 -7.28
CA LEU A 172 -11.92 3.59 -6.02
C LEU A 172 -11.95 4.51 -4.80
N ARG A 173 -11.11 5.55 -4.81
CA ARG A 173 -11.15 6.60 -3.79
C ARG A 173 -12.52 7.27 -3.72
N HIS A 174 -13.09 7.62 -4.87
CA HIS A 174 -14.41 8.23 -4.94
C HIS A 174 -15.50 7.28 -4.41
N THR A 175 -15.49 6.01 -4.82
CA THR A 175 -16.46 5.00 -4.38
C THR A 175 -16.44 4.80 -2.87
N ILE A 176 -15.26 4.63 -2.25
CA ILE A 176 -15.14 4.42 -0.79
C ILE A 176 -15.64 5.65 -0.02
N ARG A 177 -15.34 6.86 -0.51
CA ARG A 177 -15.79 8.11 0.11
C ARG A 177 -17.29 8.29 0.01
N LEU A 178 -17.88 8.00 -1.15
CA LEU A 178 -19.32 8.08 -1.36
C LEU A 178 -20.08 7.16 -0.40
N GLU A 179 -19.61 5.93 -0.21
CA GLU A 179 -20.21 4.99 0.74
C GLU A 179 -20.09 5.48 2.20
N ALA A 180 -18.96 6.08 2.57
CA ALA A 180 -18.79 6.67 3.89
C ALA A 180 -19.73 7.89 4.10
N SER A 181 -19.85 8.78 3.11
CA SER A 181 -20.74 9.94 3.18
C SER A 181 -22.21 9.53 3.29
N ARG A 182 -22.66 8.54 2.51
CA ARG A 182 -24.05 8.03 2.56
C ARG A 182 -24.45 7.53 3.95
N LEU A 183 -23.51 6.94 4.71
CA LEU A 183 -23.78 6.50 6.08
C LEU A 183 -23.82 7.66 7.07
N ASN A 184 -23.01 8.70 6.88
CA ASN A 184 -23.03 9.89 7.74
C ASN A 184 -24.31 10.72 7.59
N GLU A 185 -24.93 10.70 6.40
CA GLU A 185 -26.16 11.43 6.10
C GLU A 185 -27.44 10.64 6.47
N ALA A 186 -27.34 9.34 6.77
CA ALA A 186 -28.49 8.52 7.10
C ALA A 186 -29.14 8.99 8.42
N PRO A 187 -30.49 9.12 8.49
CA PRO A 187 -31.19 9.53 9.71
C PRO A 187 -30.83 8.63 10.89
N LYS A 188 -30.51 9.22 12.04
CA LYS A 188 -30.13 8.49 13.27
C LYS A 188 -31.31 7.78 13.97
N GLU A 189 -32.38 7.51 13.25
CA GLU A 189 -33.69 7.09 13.80
C GLU A 189 -33.68 5.69 14.46
N GLY A 190 -32.52 5.01 14.57
CA GLY A 190 -32.38 3.68 15.17
C GLY A 190 -31.36 3.54 16.31
N GLU A 191 -30.77 4.62 16.84
CA GLU A 191 -29.71 4.51 17.88
C GLU A 191 -30.16 3.84 19.20
N GLY A 192 -31.47 3.67 19.44
CA GLY A 192 -32.01 3.07 20.66
C GLY A 192 -31.98 1.54 20.75
N ALA A 193 -31.75 0.80 19.65
CA ALA A 193 -31.93 -0.67 19.63
C ALA A 193 -30.63 -1.50 19.51
N MET A 194 -29.45 -0.88 19.37
CA MET A 194 -28.17 -1.58 19.13
C MET A 194 -27.37 -1.87 20.41
N GLY A 195 -28.03 -2.44 21.43
CA GLY A 195 -27.46 -2.69 22.77
C GLY A 195 -26.41 -3.80 22.90
N SER A 196 -25.88 -4.39 21.82
CA SER A 196 -24.91 -5.50 21.91
C SER A 196 -24.00 -5.60 20.68
N GLN A 197 -22.96 -4.75 20.60
CA GLN A 197 -21.97 -4.74 19.49
C GLN A 197 -20.51 -4.93 19.93
N GLY A 198 -20.27 -5.59 21.06
CA GLY A 198 -18.91 -5.94 21.50
C GLY A 198 -18.11 -6.81 20.50
N PRO A 199 -18.69 -7.88 19.91
CA PRO A 199 -17.96 -8.79 19.00
C PRO A 199 -17.61 -8.17 17.64
N SER A 200 -18.41 -7.22 17.14
CA SER A 200 -18.25 -6.67 15.78
C SER A 200 -17.09 -5.69 15.67
N LEU A 201 -16.82 -4.87 16.70
CA LEU A 201 -15.75 -3.87 16.64
C LEU A 201 -14.34 -4.50 16.65
N CYS A 202 -14.17 -5.62 17.37
CA CYS A 202 -12.91 -6.37 17.37
C CYS A 202 -12.56 -6.85 15.95
N LYS A 203 -13.55 -7.41 15.24
CA LYS A 203 -13.41 -7.85 13.84
C LYS A 203 -13.02 -6.70 12.91
N VAL A 204 -13.63 -5.52 13.06
CA VAL A 204 -13.26 -4.32 12.28
C VAL A 204 -11.80 -3.94 12.51
N ARG A 205 -11.35 -3.90 13.76
CA ARG A 205 -9.95 -3.60 14.10
C ARG A 205 -8.99 -4.61 13.49
N GLN A 206 -9.34 -5.89 13.53
CA GLN A 206 -8.54 -6.96 12.90
C GLN A 206 -8.45 -6.75 11.37
N MET A 207 -9.56 -6.44 10.71
CA MET A 207 -9.58 -6.14 9.27
C MET A 207 -8.69 -4.95 8.91
N LEU A 208 -8.76 -3.86 9.70
CA LEU A 208 -7.90 -2.68 9.54
C LEU A 208 -6.42 -3.00 9.78
N ALA A 209 -6.10 -3.79 10.80
CA ALA A 209 -4.73 -4.22 11.09
C ALA A 209 -4.14 -5.04 9.92
N HIS A 210 -4.92 -5.97 9.35
CA HIS A 210 -4.50 -6.74 8.18
C HIS A 210 -4.28 -5.84 6.94
N ALA A 211 -5.17 -4.88 6.70
CA ALA A 211 -5.00 -3.92 5.60
C ALA A 211 -3.72 -3.09 5.76
N LYS A 212 -3.44 -2.60 6.97
CA LYS A 212 -2.23 -1.85 7.32
C LYS A 212 -0.94 -2.66 7.13
N LEU A 213 -0.92 -3.93 7.56
CA LEU A 213 0.24 -4.81 7.36
C LEU A 213 0.48 -5.07 5.86
N GLY A 214 -0.59 -5.32 5.12
CA GLY A 214 -0.55 -5.50 3.67
C GLY A 214 -0.06 -4.26 2.94
N SER A 215 -0.45 -3.05 3.38
CA SER A 215 -0.04 -1.79 2.73
C SER A 215 1.47 -1.58 2.82
N SER A 216 2.10 -1.82 3.97
CA SER A 216 3.55 -1.66 4.12
C SER A 216 4.34 -2.62 3.23
N SER A 217 3.91 -3.89 3.16
CA SER A 217 4.52 -4.90 2.29
C SER A 217 4.32 -4.56 0.81
N THR A 218 3.15 -4.05 0.45
CA THR A 218 2.83 -3.63 -0.93
C THR A 218 3.66 -2.42 -1.33
N ALA A 219 3.84 -1.42 -0.46
CA ALA A 219 4.64 -0.24 -0.73
C ALA A 219 6.10 -0.60 -1.01
N PHE A 220 6.66 -1.51 -0.23
CA PHE A 220 8.01 -2.03 -0.45
C PHE A 220 8.14 -2.73 -1.80
N GLN A 221 7.19 -3.63 -2.11
CA GLN A 221 7.17 -4.34 -3.39
C GLN A 221 7.09 -3.38 -4.59
N VAL A 222 6.11 -2.45 -4.57
CA VAL A 222 5.90 -1.47 -5.64
C VAL A 222 7.15 -0.63 -5.89
N GLY A 223 7.84 -0.24 -4.81
CA GLY A 223 9.10 0.45 -4.87
C GLY A 223 10.24 -0.28 -5.54
N ASN A 224 10.45 -1.55 -5.16
CA ASN A 224 11.48 -2.38 -5.77
C ASN A 224 11.21 -2.59 -7.26
N VAL A 225 9.96 -2.85 -7.61
CA VAL A 225 9.53 -3.00 -9.01
C VAL A 225 9.72 -1.71 -9.79
N PHE A 226 9.43 -0.55 -9.18
CA PHE A 226 9.72 0.74 -9.78
C PHE A 226 11.21 0.88 -10.14
N TYR A 227 12.11 0.54 -9.21
CA TYR A 227 13.54 0.56 -9.50
C TYR A 227 13.95 -0.44 -10.57
N GLU A 228 13.39 -1.64 -10.56
CA GLU A 228 13.63 -2.61 -11.63
C GLU A 228 13.25 -2.01 -12.99
N VAL A 229 12.08 -1.39 -13.11
CA VAL A 229 11.66 -0.73 -14.35
C VAL A 229 12.57 0.45 -14.70
N LEU A 230 12.96 1.27 -13.71
CA LEU A 230 13.81 2.44 -13.91
C LEU A 230 15.21 2.04 -14.41
N PHE A 231 15.84 1.04 -13.78
CA PHE A 231 17.22 0.66 -14.03
C PHE A 231 17.40 -0.39 -15.15
N SER A 232 16.34 -1.08 -15.57
CA SER A 232 16.49 -2.10 -16.60
C SER A 232 16.61 -1.50 -18.01
N GLY A 233 17.60 -2.00 -18.76
CA GLY A 233 17.68 -1.84 -20.20
C GLY A 233 16.80 -2.85 -20.95
N VAL A 234 16.81 -2.78 -22.27
CA VAL A 234 16.13 -3.73 -23.17
C VAL A 234 17.15 -4.68 -23.78
N ASN A 235 16.75 -5.92 -24.01
CA ASN A 235 17.48 -6.84 -24.87
C ASN A 235 17.03 -6.62 -26.32
N LEU A 236 17.90 -6.03 -27.16
CA LEU A 236 17.54 -5.72 -28.55
C LEU A 236 17.30 -6.97 -29.41
N HIS A 237 17.82 -8.13 -29.00
CA HIS A 237 17.68 -9.40 -29.72
C HIS A 237 16.35 -10.10 -29.43
N ASP A 238 15.74 -9.87 -28.26
CA ASP A 238 14.45 -10.45 -27.90
C ASP A 238 13.43 -9.37 -27.46
N PRO A 239 12.70 -8.78 -28.42
CA PRO A 239 11.63 -7.84 -28.13
C PRO A 239 10.49 -8.44 -27.30
N ALA A 240 10.20 -9.74 -27.45
CA ALA A 240 9.08 -10.38 -26.78
C ALA A 240 9.36 -10.51 -25.27
N ALA A 241 10.58 -10.91 -24.89
CA ALA A 241 11.02 -10.93 -23.50
C ALA A 241 10.94 -9.54 -22.85
N ASN A 242 11.30 -8.46 -23.57
CA ASN A 242 11.15 -7.10 -23.06
C ASN A 242 9.68 -6.74 -22.78
N PHE A 243 8.77 -7.03 -23.72
CA PHE A 243 7.34 -6.74 -23.52
C PHE A 243 6.77 -7.52 -22.34
N ALA A 244 7.13 -8.80 -22.19
CA ALA A 244 6.71 -9.61 -21.05
C ALA A 244 7.25 -9.05 -19.73
N TYR A 245 8.57 -8.83 -19.64
CA TYR A 245 9.24 -8.28 -18.46
C TYR A 245 8.64 -6.94 -18.02
N PHE A 246 8.64 -5.93 -18.91
CA PHE A 246 8.14 -4.61 -18.58
C PHE A 246 6.61 -4.60 -18.40
N GLY A 247 5.87 -5.40 -19.16
CA GLY A 247 4.42 -5.53 -19.02
C GLY A 247 4.03 -6.03 -17.64
N PHE A 248 4.62 -7.14 -17.19
CA PHE A 248 4.36 -7.69 -15.86
C PHE A 248 4.85 -6.77 -14.73
N ALA A 249 5.97 -6.07 -14.90
CA ALA A 249 6.44 -5.09 -13.93
C ALA A 249 5.50 -3.88 -13.81
N VAL A 250 5.02 -3.35 -14.94
CA VAL A 250 4.01 -2.27 -14.96
C VAL A 250 2.72 -2.73 -14.28
N THR A 251 2.22 -3.92 -14.62
CA THR A 251 1.01 -4.48 -13.99
C THR A 251 1.17 -4.61 -12.47
N THR A 252 2.32 -5.11 -12.00
CA THR A 252 2.66 -5.19 -10.58
C THR A 252 2.54 -3.83 -9.88
N LEU A 253 3.17 -2.80 -10.46
CA LEU A 253 3.17 -1.44 -9.91
C LEU A 253 1.76 -0.83 -9.86
N VAL A 254 0.95 -1.05 -10.90
CA VAL A 254 -0.43 -0.57 -10.97
C VAL A 254 -1.30 -1.24 -9.91
N LEU A 255 -1.28 -2.58 -9.83
CA LEU A 255 -2.08 -3.33 -8.87
C LEU A 255 -1.70 -2.98 -7.42
N GLY A 256 -0.41 -2.89 -7.13
CA GLY A 256 0.08 -2.51 -5.81
C GLY A 256 -0.31 -1.08 -5.43
N SER A 257 -0.17 -0.11 -6.34
CA SER A 257 -0.60 1.27 -6.10
C SER A 257 -2.10 1.38 -5.81
N ILE A 258 -2.93 0.61 -6.53
CA ILE A 258 -4.38 0.54 -6.28
C ILE A 258 -4.65 -0.01 -4.87
N ALA A 259 -4.00 -1.11 -4.48
CA ALA A 259 -4.17 -1.71 -3.16
C ALA A 259 -3.80 -0.74 -2.02
N LEU A 260 -2.72 0.04 -2.20
CA LEU A 260 -2.29 1.07 -1.24
C LEU A 260 -3.33 2.17 -1.05
N MET A 261 -3.95 2.63 -2.13
CA MET A 261 -4.98 3.66 -2.07
C MET A 261 -6.25 3.15 -1.38
N ILE A 262 -6.72 1.94 -1.73
CA ILE A 262 -7.86 1.33 -1.06
C ILE A 262 -7.56 1.21 0.43
N SER A 263 -6.39 0.67 0.81
CA SER A 263 -6.02 0.49 2.22
C SER A 263 -6.04 1.80 3.00
N CYS A 264 -5.49 2.88 2.45
CA CYS A 264 -5.51 4.19 3.09
C CYS A 264 -6.94 4.72 3.24
N GLU A 265 -7.74 4.69 2.16
CA GLU A 265 -9.09 5.24 2.18
C GLU A 265 -10.03 4.43 3.10
N LEU A 266 -9.88 3.11 3.19
CA LEU A 266 -10.59 2.28 4.18
C LEU A 266 -10.25 2.69 5.60
N PHE A 267 -8.96 2.87 5.90
CA PHE A 267 -8.51 3.19 7.24
C PHE A 267 -9.07 4.53 7.72
N PHE A 268 -8.97 5.57 6.88
CA PHE A 268 -9.51 6.89 7.23
C PHE A 268 -11.03 6.91 7.31
N SER A 269 -11.73 6.34 6.31
CA SER A 269 -13.19 6.37 6.29
C SER A 269 -13.82 5.61 7.46
N ILE A 270 -13.25 4.47 7.88
CA ILE A 270 -13.80 3.71 9.01
C ILE A 270 -13.47 4.41 10.34
N GLU A 271 -12.25 4.88 10.53
CA GLU A 271 -11.85 5.53 11.80
C GLU A 271 -12.37 6.97 11.96
N GLU A 272 -13.10 7.52 11.00
CA GLU A 272 -13.83 8.81 11.12
C GLU A 272 -15.26 8.63 11.68
N LEU A 273 -15.80 7.42 11.67
CA LEU A 273 -17.18 7.13 12.09
C LEU A 273 -17.30 6.82 13.59
N SER A 274 -18.51 6.95 14.14
CA SER A 274 -18.86 6.42 15.47
C SER A 274 -18.84 4.89 15.46
N ASP A 275 -18.56 4.26 16.62
CA ASP A 275 -18.33 2.81 16.70
C ASP A 275 -19.46 1.96 16.13
N GLY A 276 -20.73 2.38 16.27
CA GLY A 276 -21.88 1.70 15.66
C GLY A 276 -21.86 1.75 14.12
N LEU A 277 -21.50 2.90 13.56
CA LEU A 277 -21.39 3.08 12.10
C LEU A 277 -20.12 2.43 11.52
N LYS A 278 -19.04 2.27 12.32
CA LYS A 278 -17.82 1.56 11.90
C LYS A 278 -18.12 0.14 11.45
N CYS A 279 -18.95 -0.57 12.21
CA CYS A 279 -19.31 -1.95 11.90
C CYS A 279 -20.11 -2.03 10.59
N VAL A 280 -21.10 -1.16 10.42
CA VAL A 280 -21.93 -1.08 9.21
C VAL A 280 -21.10 -0.73 7.99
N LEU A 281 -20.22 0.27 8.09
CA LEU A 281 -19.34 0.64 6.97
C LEU A 281 -18.36 -0.48 6.64
N ALA A 282 -17.73 -1.08 7.64
CA ALA A 282 -16.78 -2.17 7.43
C ALA A 282 -17.44 -3.37 6.73
N GLU A 283 -18.67 -3.70 7.09
CA GLU A 283 -19.46 -4.73 6.43
C GLU A 283 -19.70 -4.39 4.95
N ARG A 284 -20.19 -3.18 4.66
CA ARG A 284 -20.39 -2.69 3.27
C ARG A 284 -19.07 -2.67 2.47
N LEU A 285 -17.96 -2.38 3.13
CA LEU A 285 -16.63 -2.32 2.52
C LEU A 285 -15.88 -3.66 2.56
N THR A 286 -16.51 -4.76 2.98
CA THR A 286 -15.87 -6.10 3.03
C THR A 286 -15.29 -6.50 1.67
N ILE A 287 -15.96 -6.14 0.57
CA ILE A 287 -15.46 -6.42 -0.79
C ILE A 287 -14.13 -5.72 -1.07
N HIS A 288 -13.92 -4.50 -0.53
CA HIS A 288 -12.68 -3.75 -0.70
C HIS A 288 -11.54 -4.35 0.13
N PHE A 289 -11.80 -4.86 1.34
CA PHE A 289 -10.80 -5.62 2.10
C PHE A 289 -10.36 -6.89 1.37
N ARG A 290 -11.29 -7.63 0.77
CA ARG A 290 -10.96 -8.79 -0.08
C ARG A 290 -10.17 -8.37 -1.31
N LEU A 291 -10.56 -7.26 -1.94
CA LEU A 291 -9.89 -6.72 -3.12
C LEU A 291 -8.43 -6.35 -2.83
N ILE A 292 -8.09 -5.74 -1.68
CA ILE A 292 -6.70 -5.47 -1.29
C ILE A 292 -5.86 -6.76 -1.33
N ARG A 293 -6.37 -7.85 -0.74
CA ARG A 293 -5.67 -9.14 -0.71
C ARG A 293 -5.48 -9.72 -2.11
N ILE A 294 -6.52 -9.65 -2.95
CA ILE A 294 -6.46 -10.14 -4.33
C ILE A 294 -5.45 -9.33 -5.13
N LEU A 295 -5.48 -8.00 -5.03
CA LEU A 295 -4.55 -7.10 -5.73
C LEU A 295 -3.11 -7.32 -5.29
N TYR A 296 -2.87 -7.50 -3.99
CA TYR A 296 -1.54 -7.81 -3.47
C TYR A 296 -1.02 -9.15 -4.01
N MET A 297 -1.84 -10.21 -3.99
CA MET A 297 -1.45 -11.52 -4.52
C MET A 297 -1.23 -11.47 -6.04
N ALA A 298 -2.10 -10.80 -6.78
CA ALA A 298 -1.96 -10.62 -8.22
C ALA A 298 -0.71 -9.80 -8.56
N SER A 299 -0.40 -8.77 -7.76
CA SER A 299 0.84 -8.00 -7.85
C SER A 299 2.06 -8.90 -7.64
N LEU A 300 2.09 -9.74 -6.59
CA LEU A 300 3.18 -10.69 -6.34
C LEU A 300 3.37 -11.70 -7.48
N ILE A 301 2.28 -12.29 -7.97
CA ILE A 301 2.34 -13.23 -9.08
C ILE A 301 2.86 -12.53 -10.34
N SER A 302 2.34 -11.34 -10.66
CA SER A 302 2.81 -10.54 -11.78
C SER A 302 4.30 -10.21 -11.63
N TRP A 303 4.78 -9.91 -10.42
CA TRP A 303 6.20 -9.64 -10.19
C TRP A 303 7.08 -10.88 -10.45
N LEU A 304 6.66 -12.05 -9.96
CA LEU A 304 7.36 -13.31 -10.24
C LEU A 304 7.33 -13.67 -11.73
N CYS A 305 6.22 -13.39 -12.42
CA CYS A 305 6.14 -13.54 -13.87
C CYS A 305 7.11 -12.59 -14.60
N SER A 306 7.26 -11.34 -14.14
CA SER A 306 8.31 -10.44 -14.64
C SER A 306 9.69 -11.05 -14.43
N MET A 307 9.95 -11.60 -13.23
CA MET A 307 11.24 -12.20 -12.90
C MET A 307 11.61 -13.40 -13.77
N PHE A 308 10.66 -14.14 -14.37
CA PHE A 308 10.99 -15.15 -15.38
C PHE A 308 11.86 -14.61 -16.51
N PHE A 309 11.51 -13.41 -16.99
CA PHE A 309 12.16 -12.77 -18.13
C PHE A 309 13.30 -11.84 -17.71
N SER A 310 13.55 -11.64 -16.41
CA SER A 310 14.51 -10.63 -15.96
C SER A 310 15.94 -10.92 -16.40
N SER A 311 16.42 -12.16 -16.30
CA SER A 311 17.75 -12.49 -16.83
C SER A 311 17.76 -12.52 -18.35
N GLU A 312 16.71 -12.96 -19.05
CA GLU A 312 16.67 -12.86 -20.53
C GLU A 312 16.85 -11.41 -21.01
N VAL A 313 16.34 -10.44 -20.25
CA VAL A 313 16.47 -9.01 -20.56
C VAL A 313 17.83 -8.45 -20.12
N LYS A 314 18.33 -8.80 -18.93
CA LYS A 314 19.53 -8.18 -18.32
C LYS A 314 20.83 -8.94 -18.56
N TYR A 315 20.75 -10.27 -18.57
CA TYR A 315 21.87 -11.22 -18.61
C TYR A 315 21.47 -12.45 -19.45
N PRO A 316 21.35 -12.34 -20.78
CA PRO A 316 20.75 -13.38 -21.62
C PRO A 316 21.40 -14.76 -21.44
N GLU A 317 22.72 -14.80 -21.22
CA GLU A 317 23.47 -16.03 -20.97
C GLU A 317 23.05 -16.78 -19.69
N LEU A 318 22.38 -16.10 -18.77
CA LEU A 318 21.94 -16.60 -17.46
C LEU A 318 20.41 -16.60 -17.31
N TRP A 319 19.66 -16.64 -18.42
CA TRP A 319 18.18 -16.64 -18.41
C TRP A 319 17.57 -17.73 -17.52
N TRP A 320 18.17 -18.93 -17.53
CA TRP A 320 17.72 -20.09 -16.78
C TRP A 320 17.75 -19.87 -15.27
N ALA A 321 18.63 -18.98 -14.77
CA ALA A 321 18.74 -18.68 -13.35
C ALA A 321 17.51 -17.92 -12.86
N SER A 322 17.10 -16.83 -13.54
CA SER A 322 15.90 -16.08 -13.13
C SER A 322 14.63 -16.90 -13.30
N PHE A 323 14.57 -17.74 -14.34
CA PHE A 323 13.48 -18.68 -14.54
C PHE A 323 13.32 -19.64 -13.35
N SER A 324 14.41 -20.32 -12.97
CA SER A 324 14.42 -21.31 -11.88
C SER A 324 14.05 -20.69 -10.53
N TRP A 325 14.60 -19.52 -10.19
CA TRP A 325 14.30 -18.82 -8.94
C TRP A 325 12.85 -18.34 -8.88
N SER A 326 12.30 -17.88 -10.01
CA SER A 326 10.90 -17.45 -10.09
C SER A 326 9.93 -18.63 -9.99
N CYS A 327 10.26 -19.79 -10.60
CA CYS A 327 9.49 -21.02 -10.44
C CYS A 327 9.47 -21.48 -8.98
N CYS A 328 10.64 -21.48 -8.33
CA CYS A 328 10.76 -21.79 -6.91
C CYS A 328 9.91 -20.82 -6.06
N GLY A 329 10.00 -19.52 -6.34
CA GLY A 329 9.19 -18.50 -5.68
C GLY A 329 7.68 -18.71 -5.84
N LEU A 330 7.21 -19.08 -7.03
CA LEU A 330 5.80 -19.40 -7.27
C LEU A 330 5.34 -20.67 -6.55
N VAL A 331 6.19 -21.70 -6.49
CA VAL A 331 5.89 -22.92 -5.73
C VAL A 331 5.76 -22.59 -4.24
N VAL A 332 6.70 -21.82 -3.68
CA VAL A 332 6.64 -21.37 -2.27
C VAL A 332 5.40 -20.52 -2.01
N LEU A 333 5.11 -19.55 -2.88
CA LEU A 333 3.94 -18.68 -2.75
C LEU A 333 2.63 -19.47 -2.81
N THR A 334 2.52 -20.40 -3.77
CA THR A 334 1.36 -21.28 -3.93
C THR A 334 1.20 -22.21 -2.74
N GLY A 335 2.30 -22.83 -2.30
CA GLY A 335 2.34 -23.67 -1.11
C GLY A 335 1.88 -22.93 0.15
N ALA A 336 2.35 -21.70 0.35
CA ALA A 336 1.91 -20.84 1.45
C ALA A 336 0.41 -20.51 1.35
N CYS A 337 -0.10 -20.23 0.15
CA CYS A 337 -1.53 -19.97 -0.06
C CYS A 337 -2.40 -21.20 0.26
N VAL A 338 -1.99 -22.38 -0.20
CA VAL A 338 -2.67 -23.64 0.09
C VAL A 338 -2.63 -23.92 1.59
N TRP A 339 -1.45 -23.81 2.22
CA TRP A 339 -1.29 -24.03 3.65
C TRP A 339 -2.16 -23.08 4.49
N MET A 340 -2.18 -21.78 4.17
CA MET A 340 -3.05 -20.82 4.86
C MET A 340 -4.53 -21.16 4.70
N ARG A 341 -4.96 -21.61 3.51
CA ARG A 341 -6.36 -22.05 3.29
C ARG A 341 -6.70 -23.29 4.11
N SER A 342 -5.82 -24.28 4.13
CA SER A 342 -6.01 -25.51 4.91
C SER A 342 -6.03 -25.21 6.42
N ALA A 343 -5.12 -24.37 6.91
CA ALA A 343 -5.07 -23.97 8.31
C ALA A 343 -6.33 -23.20 8.74
N MET A 344 -6.76 -22.20 7.94
CA MET A 344 -7.99 -21.47 8.24
C MET A 344 -9.25 -22.35 8.18
N GLY A 345 -9.32 -23.28 7.21
CA GLY A 345 -10.43 -24.23 7.14
C GLY A 345 -10.50 -25.14 8.37
N PHE A 346 -9.34 -25.57 8.88
CA PHE A 346 -9.25 -26.35 10.12
C PHE A 346 -9.71 -25.54 11.35
N PHE A 347 -9.31 -24.27 11.46
CA PHE A 347 -9.75 -23.41 12.57
C PHE A 347 -11.25 -23.11 12.52
N SER A 348 -11.81 -22.77 11.36
CA SER A 348 -13.27 -22.54 11.24
C SER A 348 -14.09 -23.79 11.59
N PHE A 349 -13.59 -24.99 11.29
CA PHE A 349 -14.26 -26.23 11.69
C PHE A 349 -14.17 -26.50 13.20
N SER A 350 -13.04 -26.15 13.83
CA SER A 350 -12.88 -26.27 15.28
C SER A 350 -13.78 -25.30 16.05
N GLU A 351 -14.00 -24.09 15.53
CA GLU A 351 -14.85 -23.07 16.15
C GLU A 351 -16.33 -23.49 16.11
N MET A 352 -16.82 -23.99 14.96
CA MET A 352 -18.19 -24.53 14.85
C MET A 352 -18.43 -25.71 15.79
N ARG A 353 -17.42 -26.55 16.05
CA ARG A 353 -17.55 -27.70 16.97
C ARG A 353 -17.64 -27.28 18.44
N SER A 354 -17.02 -26.16 18.80
CA SER A 354 -17.07 -25.63 20.17
C SER A 354 -18.45 -25.03 20.47
N ASP A 355 -19.06 -24.34 19.51
CA ASP A 355 -20.39 -23.75 19.69
C ASP A 355 -21.49 -24.83 19.80
N SER A 356 -21.41 -25.89 18.99
CA SER A 356 -22.36 -27.01 19.10
C SER A 356 -22.30 -27.73 20.46
N SER A 357 -21.13 -27.80 21.10
CA SER A 357 -21.00 -28.44 22.41
C SER A 357 -21.53 -27.60 23.58
N LEU A 358 -21.71 -26.29 23.38
CA LEU A 358 -22.29 -25.40 24.39
C LEU A 358 -23.82 -25.36 24.31
N GLU A 359 -24.42 -25.54 23.13
CA GLU A 359 -25.88 -25.70 22.99
C GLU A 359 -26.36 -27.02 23.61
N GLU A 360 -25.69 -28.15 23.33
CA GLU A 360 -26.07 -29.45 23.93
C GLU A 360 -25.96 -29.48 25.46
N ALA A 361 -25.08 -28.67 26.06
CA ALA A 361 -24.95 -28.59 27.51
C ALA A 361 -26.03 -27.72 28.18
N SER A 362 -26.80 -26.94 27.41
CA SER A 362 -27.84 -26.04 27.92
C SER A 362 -29.26 -26.62 27.91
N ASP A 363 -29.49 -27.68 27.13
CA ASP A 363 -30.80 -28.35 27.06
C ASP A 363 -31.03 -29.41 28.17
N ASP A 364 -29.97 -29.79 28.91
CA ASP A 364 -30.04 -30.76 30.01
C ASP A 364 -30.15 -30.13 31.42
N SER A 365 -30.38 -28.82 31.51
CA SER A 365 -30.57 -28.06 32.76
C SER A 365 -31.86 -27.25 32.78
#